data_AF-A0A9J6E2F2-F1
#
_entry.id   AF-A0A9J6E2F2-F1
#
_cell.length_a   1.000
_cell.length_b   1.000
_cell.length_c   1.000
_cell.angle_alpha   90.00
_cell.angle_beta   90.00
_cell.angle_gamma   90.00
#
_symmetry.space_group_name_H-M   'P 1'
#
loop_
_entity.id
_entity.type
_entity.pdbx_description
1 polymer ?
#
loop_
_entity_poly.entity_id
_entity_poly.type
_entity_poly.pdbx_seq_one_letter_code
_entity_poly.pdbx_strand_id
1 'polypeptide(L)'
;MPKTLERVAQLLTLDTTLLRRPRTQTHQHTHTCYKRSGTKCRFRVPFMPSNETRIVVPFPPAPKGDDAESEWERQRVKALKKKYDEMHESLESGDFEDLASFLRAFGLHSEKEFMDVLRGGLWRPCVHHRRTPAEKFVNAFNAWIGRVLDSNMDMQIILDHYACAFYVVDYVNKSDRGMSNLKRILAEILKTNPNDDIEADMSHKSREVVYVPTCCPEERVRVRKTRAELEALPPGSTDVWKANFVQKYEARLPTLSDVCLADFASKYQPAKGDCRYVLRVRPAVILYRGYNPGNDVESYMRENVLLYVPF
;
A
#
# COMPACT_ATOMS: atom_id res chain seq x y z
N MET A 1 -5.49 35.09 -12.08
CA MET A 1 -4.74 33.85 -11.77
C MET A 1 -5.31 32.76 -12.70
N PRO A 2 -4.65 31.63 -13.00
CA PRO A 2 -5.32 30.55 -13.74
C PRO A 2 -6.59 30.10 -12.99
N LYS A 3 -7.73 29.94 -13.67
CA LYS A 3 -9.03 29.59 -13.04
C LYS A 3 -8.94 28.40 -12.07
N THR A 4 -8.07 27.44 -12.36
CA THR A 4 -7.80 26.29 -11.48
C THR A 4 -7.22 26.70 -10.13
N LEU A 5 -6.25 27.61 -10.10
CA LEU A 5 -5.63 28.08 -8.86
C LEU A 5 -6.60 28.91 -8.02
N GLU A 6 -7.48 29.67 -8.66
CA GLU A 6 -8.55 30.42 -7.97
C GLU A 6 -9.50 29.45 -7.26
N ARG A 7 -9.92 28.37 -7.95
CA ARG A 7 -10.73 27.31 -7.34
C ARG A 7 -10.01 26.62 -6.20
N VAL A 8 -8.71 26.36 -6.31
CA VAL A 8 -7.93 25.76 -5.23
C VAL A 8 -7.88 26.68 -4.01
N ALA A 9 -7.67 27.97 -4.21
CA ALA A 9 -7.69 28.96 -3.12
C ALA A 9 -9.08 29.14 -2.48
N GLN A 10 -10.16 28.88 -3.22
CA GLN A 10 -11.53 28.85 -2.69
C GLN A 10 -11.83 27.56 -1.91
N LEU A 11 -11.29 26.43 -2.36
CA LEU A 11 -11.57 25.11 -1.79
C LEU A 11 -10.73 24.83 -0.54
N LEU A 12 -9.48 25.30 -0.53
CA LEU A 12 -8.49 25.02 0.51
C LEU A 12 -8.02 26.31 1.17
N THR A 13 -7.93 26.26 2.50
CA THR A 13 -7.45 27.33 3.35
C THR A 13 -6.40 26.79 4.33
N LEU A 14 -5.61 27.71 4.89
CA LEU A 14 -4.70 27.48 6.00
C LEU A 14 -5.16 28.19 7.27
N ASP A 15 -6.26 28.94 7.20
CA ASP A 15 -6.77 29.74 8.31
C ASP A 15 -7.38 28.86 9.40
N THR A 16 -6.52 28.43 10.33
CA THR A 16 -6.88 27.57 11.45
C THR A 16 -7.90 28.20 12.41
N THR A 17 -8.15 29.52 12.34
CA THR A 17 -9.19 30.17 13.15
C THR A 17 -10.60 29.73 12.76
N LEU A 18 -10.76 29.20 11.55
CA LEU A 18 -12.03 28.66 11.05
C LEU A 18 -12.38 27.30 11.67
N LEU A 19 -11.49 26.70 12.47
CA LEU A 19 -11.66 25.38 13.06
C LEU A 19 -12.10 25.49 14.53
N ARG A 20 -12.82 24.47 15.00
CA ARG A 20 -13.11 24.31 16.45
C ARG A 20 -11.84 24.17 17.27
N ARG A 21 -10.86 23.46 16.73
CA ARG A 21 -9.54 23.22 17.34
C ARG A 21 -8.47 23.55 16.31
N PRO A 22 -7.78 24.71 16.43
CA PRO A 22 -6.77 25.14 15.46
C PRO A 22 -5.68 24.08 15.21
N ARG A 23 -5.26 23.38 16.27
CA ARG A 23 -4.25 22.32 16.23
C ARG A 23 -4.60 21.11 15.37
N THR A 24 -5.88 20.91 15.01
CA THR A 24 -6.32 19.71 14.27
C THR A 24 -5.65 19.59 12.89
N GLN A 25 -5.30 20.72 12.26
CA GLN A 25 -4.61 20.75 10.95
C GLN A 25 -3.12 21.01 11.08
N THR A 26 -2.59 21.10 12.29
CA THR A 26 -1.16 21.27 12.53
C THR A 26 -0.49 19.90 12.49
N HIS A 27 0.40 19.71 11.52
CA HIS A 27 1.21 18.52 11.39
C HIS A 27 2.18 18.40 12.58
N GLN A 28 2.14 17.24 13.24
CA GLN A 28 3.10 16.86 14.26
C GLN A 28 3.91 15.69 13.73
N HIS A 29 5.23 15.79 13.82
CA HIS A 29 6.09 14.68 13.43
C HIS A 29 5.86 13.49 14.36
N THR A 30 5.49 12.37 13.76
CA THR A 30 5.31 11.08 14.43
C THR A 30 6.19 10.04 13.77
N HIS A 31 6.35 8.86 14.38
CA HIS A 31 7.08 7.74 13.77
C HIS A 31 6.59 7.42 12.34
N THR A 32 5.33 7.67 12.01
CA THR A 32 4.78 7.43 10.66
C THR A 32 5.29 8.41 9.59
N CYS A 33 5.85 9.55 10.00
CA CYS A 33 6.44 10.53 9.09
C CYS A 33 7.73 10.01 8.46
N TYR A 34 8.43 9.13 9.15
CA TYR A 34 9.75 8.64 8.78
C TYR A 34 9.61 7.21 8.25
N LYS A 35 9.90 7.01 6.96
CA LYS A 35 9.95 5.67 6.34
C LYS A 35 11.40 5.20 6.25
N ARG A 36 11.63 3.90 6.43
CA ARG A 36 12.93 3.21 6.19
C ARG A 36 14.12 3.91 6.88
N SER A 37 13.97 4.27 8.15
CA SER A 37 15.00 4.98 8.94
C SER A 37 15.42 6.35 8.37
N GLY A 38 14.62 6.93 7.46
CA GLY A 38 14.90 8.25 6.90
C GLY A 38 14.67 9.37 7.92
N THR A 39 15.49 10.43 7.82
CA THR A 39 15.39 11.62 8.68
C THR A 39 14.39 12.66 8.17
N LYS A 40 13.93 12.53 6.91
CA LYS A 40 13.03 13.49 6.27
C LYS A 40 11.57 13.08 6.40
N CYS A 41 10.71 14.07 6.67
CA CYS A 41 9.27 13.86 6.72
C CYS A 41 8.71 13.47 5.34
N ARG A 42 8.01 12.33 5.26
CA ARG A 42 7.40 11.84 4.01
C ARG A 42 6.38 12.80 3.40
N PHE A 43 5.81 13.68 4.21
CA PHE A 43 4.83 14.69 3.80
C PHE A 43 5.51 16.01 3.39
N ARG A 44 6.84 16.10 3.54
CA ARG A 44 7.67 17.28 3.23
C ARG A 44 7.40 18.48 4.14
N VAL A 45 6.91 18.24 5.33
CA VAL A 45 6.78 19.24 6.39
C VAL A 45 8.16 19.46 7.03
N PRO A 46 8.60 20.69 7.32
CA PRO A 46 7.89 21.96 7.13
C PRO A 46 7.64 22.36 5.68
N PHE A 47 6.50 22.98 5.42
CA PHE A 47 6.16 23.53 4.10
C PHE A 47 6.85 24.89 3.91
N MET A 48 7.54 25.07 2.79
CA MET A 48 8.20 26.34 2.47
C MET A 48 7.21 27.52 2.42
N PRO A 49 7.58 28.71 2.93
CA PRO A 49 6.73 29.90 2.88
C PRO A 49 6.62 30.46 1.45
N SER A 50 5.50 31.10 1.15
CA SER A 50 5.26 31.78 -0.13
C SER A 50 4.17 32.83 -0.03
N ASN A 51 4.32 33.93 -0.77
CA ASN A 51 3.32 35.00 -0.82
C ASN A 51 2.11 34.65 -1.71
N GLU A 52 2.20 33.61 -2.53
CA GLU A 52 1.18 33.26 -3.51
C GLU A 52 1.01 31.75 -3.66
N THR A 53 -0.22 31.32 -3.95
CA THR A 53 -0.50 29.94 -4.31
C THR A 53 -0.14 29.72 -5.78
N ARG A 54 0.70 28.73 -6.08
CA ARG A 54 1.23 28.50 -7.43
C ARG A 54 1.48 27.02 -7.68
N ILE A 55 1.47 26.63 -8.95
CA ILE A 55 1.92 25.30 -9.35
C ILE A 55 3.43 25.35 -9.54
N VAL A 56 4.15 24.52 -8.80
CA VAL A 56 5.60 24.39 -8.97
C VAL A 56 5.88 23.10 -9.71
N VAL A 57 6.50 23.22 -10.88
CA VAL A 57 6.93 22.09 -11.70
C VAL A 57 8.44 21.92 -11.50
N PRO A 58 8.91 20.75 -11.04
CA PRO A 58 10.33 20.51 -10.82
C PRO A 58 11.13 20.63 -12.12
N PHE A 59 12.45 20.76 -12.01
CA PHE A 59 13.30 20.61 -13.19
C PHE A 59 13.13 19.21 -13.80
N PRO A 60 13.22 19.09 -15.14
CA PRO A 60 13.21 17.78 -15.77
C PRO A 60 14.38 16.93 -15.23
N PRO A 61 14.28 15.59 -15.34
CA PRO A 61 15.39 14.71 -15.00
C PRO A 61 16.65 15.19 -15.72
N ALA A 62 17.76 15.27 -14.98
CA ALA A 62 18.97 15.83 -15.53
C ALA A 62 19.39 15.06 -16.80
N PRO A 63 19.84 15.77 -17.85
CA PRO A 63 20.20 15.15 -19.11
C PRO A 63 21.30 14.09 -18.91
N LYS A 64 21.24 13.03 -19.71
CA LYS A 64 22.18 11.90 -19.66
C LYS A 64 23.40 12.07 -20.57
N GLY A 65 23.51 13.20 -21.29
CA GLY A 65 24.65 13.48 -22.17
C GLY A 65 25.93 13.73 -21.40
N ASP A 66 27.06 13.37 -21.98
CA ASP A 66 28.39 13.64 -21.42
C ASP A 66 28.99 14.97 -21.93
N ASP A 67 28.17 15.79 -22.59
CA ASP A 67 28.53 17.14 -23.02
C ASP A 67 28.55 18.13 -21.83
N ALA A 68 29.29 19.23 -22.02
CA ALA A 68 29.49 20.25 -20.99
C ALA A 68 28.18 20.92 -20.53
N GLU A 69 27.18 21.05 -21.42
CA GLU A 69 25.88 21.63 -21.10
C GLU A 69 25.09 20.71 -20.16
N SER A 70 25.06 19.41 -20.49
CA SER A 70 24.45 18.39 -19.64
C SER A 70 25.11 18.29 -18.27
N GLU A 71 26.43 18.38 -18.20
CA GLU A 71 27.16 18.39 -16.93
C GLU A 71 26.85 19.64 -16.09
N TRP A 72 26.85 20.81 -16.71
CA TRP A 72 26.51 22.06 -16.04
C TRP A 72 25.09 22.03 -15.45
N GLU A 73 24.10 21.55 -16.20
CA GLU A 73 22.72 21.49 -15.71
C GLU A 73 22.58 20.48 -14.55
N ARG A 74 23.29 19.34 -14.61
CA ARG A 74 23.38 18.40 -13.47
C ARG A 74 23.93 19.07 -12.22
N GLN A 75 25.03 19.81 -12.35
CA GLN A 75 25.66 20.50 -11.23
C GLN A 75 24.75 21.60 -10.67
N ARG A 76 24.10 22.37 -11.54
CA ARG A 76 23.13 23.42 -11.17
C ARG A 76 21.95 22.85 -10.38
N VAL A 77 21.27 21.81 -10.89
CA VAL A 77 20.12 21.19 -10.20
C VAL A 77 20.55 20.58 -8.86
N LYS A 78 21.75 19.97 -8.80
CA LYS A 78 22.32 19.43 -7.55
C LYS A 78 22.58 20.54 -6.51
N ALA A 79 23.11 21.69 -6.92
CA ALA A 79 23.35 22.83 -6.05
C ALA A 79 22.03 23.42 -5.53
N LEU A 80 21.03 23.60 -6.41
CA LEU A 80 19.69 24.07 -6.02
C LEU A 80 19.02 23.11 -5.03
N LYS A 81 19.13 21.80 -5.27
CA LYS A 81 18.62 20.78 -4.34
C LYS A 81 19.30 20.86 -2.97
N LYS A 82 20.62 21.04 -2.93
CA LYS A 82 21.37 21.20 -1.67
C LYS A 82 20.87 22.43 -0.91
N LYS A 83 20.74 23.57 -1.59
CA LYS A 83 20.21 24.81 -1.00
C LYS A 83 18.77 24.64 -0.49
N TYR A 84 17.93 23.92 -1.22
CA TYR A 84 16.57 23.58 -0.77
C TYR A 84 16.60 22.76 0.53
N ASP A 85 17.45 21.74 0.60
CA ASP A 85 17.56 20.87 1.78
C ASP A 85 18.07 21.67 3.00
N GLU A 86 19.06 22.56 2.82
CA GLU A 86 19.55 23.49 3.87
C GLU A 86 18.45 24.44 4.37
N MET A 87 17.69 25.03 3.43
CA MET A 87 16.54 25.89 3.76
C MET A 87 15.45 25.12 4.51
N HIS A 88 15.22 23.85 4.16
CA HIS A 88 14.20 23.01 4.74
C HIS A 88 14.53 22.67 6.21
N GLU A 89 15.77 22.26 6.47
CA GLU A 89 16.27 21.96 7.81
C GLU A 89 16.27 23.21 8.73
N SER A 90 16.65 24.36 8.18
CA SER A 90 16.60 25.61 8.93
C SER A 90 15.17 26.09 9.21
N LEU A 91 14.23 25.87 8.27
CA LEU A 91 12.81 26.17 8.50
C LEU A 91 12.19 25.27 9.57
N GLU A 92 12.66 24.02 9.69
CA GLU A 92 12.16 23.07 10.68
C GLU A 92 12.53 23.50 12.10
N SER A 93 13.77 23.96 12.28
CA SER A 93 14.34 24.34 13.58
C SER A 93 14.19 25.82 13.94
N GLY A 94 14.10 26.70 12.96
CA GLY A 94 14.09 28.16 13.15
C GLY A 94 12.73 28.80 12.88
N ASP A 95 12.46 29.91 13.57
CA ASP A 95 11.29 30.74 13.33
C ASP A 95 11.68 31.99 12.55
N PHE A 96 10.88 32.31 11.54
CA PHE A 96 11.07 33.45 10.66
C PHE A 96 9.82 34.31 10.70
N GLU A 97 9.98 35.62 10.76
CA GLU A 97 8.86 36.56 10.85
C GLU A 97 8.04 36.57 9.55
N ASP A 98 8.75 36.67 8.42
CA ASP A 98 8.14 36.73 7.10
C ASP A 98 9.00 36.08 6.01
N LEU A 99 8.44 35.96 4.81
CA LEU A 99 9.16 35.40 3.66
C LEU A 99 10.43 36.18 3.34
N ALA A 100 10.44 37.51 3.48
CA ALA A 100 11.59 38.32 3.11
C ALA A 100 12.78 38.09 4.05
N SER A 101 12.55 37.96 5.36
CA SER A 101 13.54 37.57 6.36
C SER A 101 14.11 36.18 6.08
N PHE A 102 13.24 35.25 5.71
CA PHE A 102 13.64 33.88 5.36
C PHE A 102 14.53 33.88 4.12
N LEU A 103 14.14 34.57 3.04
CA LEU A 103 14.94 34.65 1.81
C LEU A 103 16.29 35.34 2.03
N ARG A 104 16.33 36.43 2.82
CA ARG A 104 17.59 37.13 3.17
C ARG A 104 18.57 36.22 3.92
N ALA A 105 18.09 35.36 4.81
CA ALA A 105 18.95 34.43 5.56
C ALA A 105 19.72 33.44 4.65
N PHE A 106 19.21 33.17 3.44
CA PHE A 106 19.84 32.29 2.45
C PHE A 106 20.44 33.05 1.26
N GLY A 107 20.57 34.39 1.35
CA GLY A 107 21.08 35.22 0.26
C GLY A 107 20.27 35.07 -1.02
N LEU A 108 18.95 34.95 -0.91
CA LEU A 108 18.03 34.96 -2.04
C LEU A 108 17.43 36.36 -2.15
N HIS A 109 17.68 37.03 -3.27
CA HIS A 109 17.30 38.43 -3.47
C HIS A 109 16.17 38.60 -4.48
N SER A 110 15.86 37.55 -5.24
CA SER A 110 14.78 37.56 -6.22
C SER A 110 13.82 36.39 -6.05
N GLU A 111 12.57 36.61 -6.45
CA GLU A 111 11.56 35.56 -6.52
C GLU A 111 11.97 34.43 -7.46
N LYS A 112 12.67 34.76 -8.55
CA LYS A 112 13.18 33.79 -9.52
C LYS A 112 14.18 32.83 -8.88
N GLU A 113 15.14 33.33 -8.09
CA GLU A 113 16.10 32.48 -7.38
C GLU A 113 15.40 31.54 -6.40
N PHE A 114 14.42 32.05 -5.65
CA PHE A 114 13.63 31.22 -4.74
C PHE A 114 12.85 30.13 -5.50
N MET A 115 12.24 30.48 -6.62
CA MET A 115 11.53 29.53 -7.46
C MET A 115 12.46 28.46 -8.04
N ASP A 116 13.67 28.82 -8.47
CA ASP A 116 14.67 27.84 -8.92
C ASP A 116 15.04 26.86 -7.80
N VAL A 117 15.22 27.34 -6.56
CA VAL A 117 15.48 26.47 -5.41
C VAL A 117 14.30 25.53 -5.13
N LEU A 118 13.07 26.05 -5.13
CA LEU A 118 11.86 25.22 -4.97
C LEU A 118 11.76 24.14 -6.04
N ARG A 119 12.00 24.49 -7.31
CA ARG A 119 11.95 23.54 -8.43
C ARG A 119 13.07 22.49 -8.37
N GLY A 120 14.23 22.83 -7.82
CA GLY A 120 15.34 21.90 -7.59
C GLY A 120 15.11 20.93 -6.43
N GLY A 121 14.36 21.34 -5.41
CA GLY A 121 14.04 20.49 -4.24
C GLY A 121 12.90 19.50 -4.45
N LEU A 122 11.97 19.82 -5.36
CA LEU A 122 10.78 19.01 -5.61
C LEU A 122 11.06 17.89 -6.62
N TRP A 123 10.43 16.74 -6.41
CA TRP A 123 10.52 15.59 -7.33
C TRP A 123 9.32 15.51 -8.30
N ARG A 124 8.18 16.08 -7.92
CA ARG A 124 6.93 16.00 -8.69
C ARG A 124 6.23 17.36 -8.70
N PRO A 125 5.45 17.68 -9.75
CA PRO A 125 4.60 18.86 -9.73
C PRO A 125 3.71 18.88 -8.48
N CYS A 126 3.61 20.03 -7.84
CA CYS A 126 2.70 20.21 -6.70
C CYS A 126 2.12 21.61 -6.65
N VAL A 127 0.94 21.72 -6.06
CA VAL A 127 0.41 23.02 -5.63
C VAL A 127 1.19 23.45 -4.38
N HIS A 128 1.85 24.58 -4.50
CA HIS A 128 2.50 25.26 -3.40
C HIS A 128 1.57 26.38 -2.93
N HIS A 129 1.05 26.26 -1.71
CA HIS A 129 0.09 27.22 -1.17
C HIS A 129 0.78 28.46 -0.62
N ARG A 130 0.15 29.63 -0.82
CA ARG A 130 0.49 30.85 -0.07
C ARG A 130 0.46 30.52 1.42
N ARG A 131 1.56 30.81 2.12
CA ARG A 131 1.70 30.64 3.58
C ARG A 131 2.86 31.47 4.12
N THR A 132 2.71 31.94 5.33
CA THR A 132 3.77 32.56 6.13
C THR A 132 4.67 31.49 6.75
N PRO A 133 5.88 31.84 7.23
CA PRO A 133 6.73 30.87 7.92
C PRO A 133 6.10 30.32 9.21
N ALA A 134 5.21 31.06 9.87
CA ALA A 134 4.47 30.57 11.04
C ALA A 134 3.51 29.41 10.69
N GLU A 135 3.03 29.35 9.45
CA GLU A 135 2.12 28.31 8.93
C GLU A 135 2.87 27.10 8.33
N LYS A 136 4.20 27.01 8.55
CA LYS A 136 5.07 25.95 8.01
C LYS A 136 4.62 24.53 8.38
N PHE A 137 3.89 24.35 9.48
CA PHE A 137 3.35 23.06 9.92
C PHE A 137 1.85 22.88 9.65
N VAL A 138 1.18 23.81 8.98
CA VAL A 138 -0.27 23.74 8.75
C VAL A 138 -0.60 23.05 7.43
N ASN A 139 -1.40 21.99 7.50
CA ASN A 139 -1.94 21.32 6.31
C ASN A 139 -3.03 22.17 5.65
N ALA A 140 -3.12 22.10 4.32
CA ALA A 140 -4.22 22.72 3.59
C ALA A 140 -5.51 21.92 3.80
N PHE A 141 -6.59 22.63 4.14
CA PHE A 141 -7.85 21.99 4.49
C PHE A 141 -9.06 22.73 3.96
N ASN A 142 -10.22 22.07 3.93
CA ASN A 142 -11.47 22.67 3.53
C ASN A 142 -12.18 23.16 4.78
N ALA A 143 -12.53 24.45 4.82
CA ALA A 143 -13.11 25.08 6.00
C ALA A 143 -14.40 24.40 6.47
N TRP A 144 -15.28 24.02 5.53
CA TRP A 144 -16.55 23.39 5.86
C TRP A 144 -16.34 21.98 6.43
N ILE A 145 -15.56 21.14 5.73
CA ILE A 145 -15.26 19.77 6.19
C ILE A 145 -14.57 19.80 7.55
N GLY A 146 -13.60 20.70 7.73
CA GLY A 146 -12.86 20.83 9.00
C GLY A 146 -13.71 21.24 10.19
N ARG A 147 -14.71 22.09 9.98
CA ARG A 147 -15.66 22.48 11.04
C ARG A 147 -16.60 21.34 11.43
N VAL A 148 -17.01 20.53 10.46
CA VAL A 148 -18.00 19.46 10.63
C VAL A 148 -17.36 18.21 11.23
N LEU A 149 -16.26 17.73 10.63
CA LEU A 149 -15.62 16.47 11.03
C LEU A 149 -14.59 16.65 12.15
N ASP A 150 -14.04 17.86 12.33
CA ASP A 150 -13.00 18.17 13.32
C ASP A 150 -11.84 17.14 13.34
N SER A 151 -11.41 16.75 12.13
CA SER A 151 -10.38 15.76 11.87
C SER A 151 -9.28 16.34 10.98
N ASN A 152 -8.05 15.85 11.14
CA ASN A 152 -6.90 16.26 10.31
C ASN A 152 -7.17 15.90 8.84
N MET A 153 -6.92 16.85 7.94
CA MET A 153 -7.05 16.70 6.50
C MET A 153 -5.70 16.92 5.83
N ASP A 154 -5.34 15.99 4.96
CA ASP A 154 -4.23 16.13 4.01
C ASP A 154 -4.82 16.12 2.60
N MET A 155 -5.45 17.23 2.21
CA MET A 155 -6.05 17.36 0.88
C MET A 155 -5.01 17.88 -0.11
N GLN A 156 -4.68 17.04 -1.09
CA GLN A 156 -3.73 17.37 -2.14
C GLN A 156 -4.42 17.38 -3.49
N ILE A 157 -4.19 18.44 -4.26
CA ILE A 157 -4.65 18.51 -5.64
C ILE A 157 -3.75 17.63 -6.49
N ILE A 158 -4.37 16.69 -7.22
CA ILE A 158 -3.67 15.79 -8.11
C ILE A 158 -3.41 16.51 -9.44
N LEU A 159 -2.13 16.67 -9.78
CA LEU A 159 -1.68 17.30 -11.03
C LEU A 159 -1.27 16.27 -12.09
N ASP A 160 -1.25 14.98 -11.74
CA ASP A 160 -0.82 13.89 -12.60
C ASP A 160 -1.76 12.68 -12.45
N HIS A 161 -2.35 12.23 -13.55
CA HIS A 161 -3.18 11.03 -13.64
C HIS A 161 -2.50 9.76 -13.12
N TYR A 162 -1.19 9.57 -13.31
CA TYR A 162 -0.48 8.41 -12.75
C TYR A 162 -0.45 8.46 -11.23
N ALA A 163 -0.29 9.64 -10.64
CA ALA A 163 -0.37 9.82 -9.19
C ALA A 163 -1.76 9.46 -8.64
N CYS A 164 -2.84 9.72 -9.40
CA CYS A 164 -4.19 9.28 -9.06
C CYS A 164 -4.29 7.75 -9.05
N ALA A 165 -3.89 7.10 -10.15
CA ALA A 165 -3.95 5.64 -10.28
C ALA A 165 -3.12 4.95 -9.20
N PHE A 166 -1.88 5.42 -8.97
CA PHE A 166 -1.01 4.89 -7.92
C PHE A 166 -1.65 5.04 -6.52
N TYR A 167 -2.26 6.19 -6.23
CA TYR A 167 -2.94 6.40 -4.95
C TYR A 167 -4.12 5.44 -4.76
N VAL A 168 -4.95 5.24 -5.77
CA VAL A 168 -6.08 4.30 -5.73
C VAL A 168 -5.58 2.88 -5.50
N VAL A 169 -4.57 2.43 -6.24
CA VAL A 169 -3.97 1.09 -6.07
C VAL A 169 -3.37 0.92 -4.68
N ASP A 170 -2.61 1.90 -4.20
CA ASP A 170 -2.02 1.87 -2.86
C ASP A 170 -3.11 1.79 -1.77
N TYR A 171 -4.25 2.46 -1.99
CA TYR A 171 -5.39 2.45 -1.07
C TYR A 171 -6.17 1.13 -1.10
N VAL A 172 -6.43 0.56 -2.28
CA VAL A 172 -7.06 -0.77 -2.41
C VAL A 172 -6.23 -1.82 -1.68
N ASN A 173 -4.90 -1.74 -1.80
CA ASN A 173 -3.96 -2.63 -1.11
C ASN A 173 -3.72 -2.26 0.37
N LYS A 174 -4.52 -1.34 0.95
CA LYS A 174 -4.32 -0.89 2.35
C LYS A 174 -4.66 -1.98 3.37
N SER A 175 -5.62 -2.86 3.10
CA SER A 175 -5.96 -4.01 3.96
C SER A 175 -4.76 -4.93 4.20
N ASP A 176 -3.91 -5.10 3.19
CA ASP A 176 -2.72 -5.96 3.25
C ASP A 176 -1.60 -5.34 4.09
N ARG A 177 -1.72 -4.07 4.50
CA ARG A 177 -0.71 -3.40 5.34
C ARG A 177 -0.71 -3.86 6.79
N GLY A 178 -1.78 -4.50 7.28
CA GLY A 178 -1.81 -5.07 8.65
C GLY A 178 -0.66 -6.05 8.91
N MET A 179 -0.23 -6.74 7.86
CA MET A 179 0.95 -7.62 7.86
C MET A 179 2.26 -6.88 8.16
N SER A 180 2.37 -5.57 7.92
CA SER A 180 3.61 -4.81 8.15
C SER A 180 3.90 -4.59 9.64
N ASN A 181 2.87 -4.37 10.45
CA ASN A 181 3.05 -4.24 11.89
C ASN A 181 3.39 -5.59 12.52
N LEU A 182 2.71 -6.65 12.05
CA LEU A 182 3.03 -8.02 12.44
C LEU A 182 4.47 -8.40 12.07
N LYS A 183 4.91 -8.10 10.84
CA LYS A 183 6.30 -8.34 10.39
C LYS A 183 7.33 -7.56 11.20
N ARG A 184 7.03 -6.33 11.62
CA ARG A 184 7.92 -5.54 12.48
C ARG A 184 8.06 -6.16 13.87
N ILE A 185 6.94 -6.49 14.51
CA ILE A 185 6.93 -7.15 15.82
C ILE A 185 7.66 -8.50 15.73
N LEU A 186 7.41 -9.27 14.66
CA LEU A 186 8.09 -10.52 14.38
C LEU A 186 9.62 -10.33 14.28
N ALA A 187 10.08 -9.30 13.55
CA ALA A 187 11.50 -8.98 13.44
C ALA A 187 12.12 -8.57 14.79
N GLU A 188 11.37 -7.91 15.67
CA GLU A 188 11.81 -7.60 17.05
C GLU A 188 11.90 -8.85 17.92
N ILE A 189 10.95 -9.77 17.82
CA ILE A 189 10.97 -11.04 18.56
C ILE A 189 12.11 -11.93 18.05
N LEU A 190 12.33 -12.03 16.73
CA LEU A 190 13.46 -12.78 16.15
C LEU A 190 14.83 -12.22 16.58
N LYS A 191 14.94 -10.90 16.79
CA LYS A 191 16.16 -10.30 17.37
C LYS A 191 16.40 -10.72 18.82
N THR A 192 15.32 -10.98 19.56
CA THR A 192 15.36 -11.36 20.98
C THR A 192 15.58 -12.87 21.15
N ASN A 193 14.98 -13.68 20.26
CA ASN A 193 15.05 -15.13 20.25
C ASN A 193 15.49 -15.65 18.86
N PRO A 194 16.80 -15.59 18.53
CA PRO A 194 17.30 -15.92 17.20
C PRO A 194 17.24 -17.41 16.82
N ASN A 195 17.02 -18.30 17.79
CA ASN A 195 16.90 -19.76 17.57
C ASN A 195 15.45 -20.23 17.41
N ASP A 196 14.46 -19.38 17.62
CA ASP A 196 13.06 -19.74 17.41
C ASP A 196 12.73 -19.60 15.92
N ASP A 197 12.33 -20.69 15.27
CA ASP A 197 11.76 -20.64 13.92
C ASP A 197 10.31 -20.16 14.00
N ILE A 198 10.13 -18.87 14.28
CA ILE A 198 8.82 -18.25 14.44
C ILE A 198 8.05 -18.24 13.12
N GLU A 199 8.73 -18.24 11.97
CA GLU A 199 8.06 -18.36 10.66
C GLU A 199 7.42 -19.74 10.49
N ALA A 200 8.13 -20.82 10.82
CA ALA A 200 7.55 -22.16 10.86
C ALA A 200 6.45 -22.24 11.93
N ASP A 201 6.67 -21.71 13.13
CA ASP A 201 5.69 -21.78 14.22
C ASP A 201 4.39 -21.00 13.89
N MET A 202 4.50 -19.86 13.22
CA MET A 202 3.34 -19.10 12.70
C MET A 202 2.63 -19.82 11.56
N SER A 203 3.38 -20.43 10.64
CA SER A 203 2.83 -21.28 9.58
C SER A 203 2.07 -22.47 10.17
N HIS A 204 2.66 -23.15 11.16
CA HIS A 204 2.07 -24.28 11.89
C HIS A 204 0.87 -23.88 12.77
N LYS A 205 0.84 -22.65 13.29
CA LYS A 205 -0.29 -22.12 14.08
C LYS A 205 -1.42 -21.54 13.23
N SER A 206 -1.13 -21.14 11.99
CA SER A 206 -2.14 -20.64 11.06
C SER A 206 -3.11 -21.75 10.67
N ARG A 207 -4.41 -21.44 10.56
CA ARG A 207 -5.39 -22.43 10.10
C ARG A 207 -5.12 -22.71 8.62
N GLU A 208 -4.91 -23.97 8.27
CA GLU A 208 -4.76 -24.38 6.88
C GLU A 208 -6.02 -24.00 6.09
N VAL A 209 -5.82 -23.44 4.90
CA VAL A 209 -6.90 -23.06 3.99
C VAL A 209 -6.85 -23.94 2.76
N VAL A 210 -7.98 -24.56 2.43
CA VAL A 210 -8.11 -25.54 1.34
C VAL A 210 -9.19 -25.09 0.38
N TYR A 211 -8.92 -25.09 -0.93
CA TYR A 211 -9.91 -24.78 -1.94
C TYR A 211 -10.58 -26.06 -2.50
N VAL A 212 -11.91 -26.10 -2.46
CA VAL A 212 -12.76 -27.15 -3.04
C VAL A 212 -13.39 -26.61 -4.33
N PRO A 213 -13.05 -27.16 -5.51
CA PRO A 213 -13.55 -26.65 -6.78
C PRO A 213 -15.00 -27.10 -7.03
N THR A 214 -15.94 -26.31 -6.52
CA THR A 214 -17.39 -26.58 -6.61
C THR A 214 -18.01 -26.20 -7.95
N CYS A 215 -17.27 -25.57 -8.85
CA CYS A 215 -17.72 -25.27 -10.21
C CYS A 215 -18.00 -26.53 -11.06
N CYS A 216 -18.65 -26.34 -12.21
CA CYS A 216 -18.90 -27.40 -13.17
C CYS A 216 -17.58 -28.08 -13.59
N PRO A 217 -17.56 -29.40 -13.81
CA PRO A 217 -16.34 -30.15 -14.12
C PRO A 217 -15.46 -29.54 -15.22
N GLU A 218 -16.09 -28.91 -16.23
CA GLU A 218 -15.46 -28.27 -17.38
C GLU A 218 -14.70 -26.99 -17.00
N GLU A 219 -15.13 -26.32 -15.94
CA GLU A 219 -14.57 -25.06 -15.45
C GLU A 219 -13.56 -25.27 -14.30
N ARG A 220 -13.36 -26.51 -13.85
CA ARG A 220 -12.46 -26.79 -12.72
C ARG A 220 -11.01 -26.57 -13.14
N VAL A 221 -10.35 -25.62 -12.46
CA VAL A 221 -8.92 -25.38 -12.61
C VAL A 221 -8.14 -26.62 -12.19
N ARG A 222 -7.21 -27.06 -13.05
CA ARG A 222 -6.30 -28.19 -12.78
C ARG A 222 -4.92 -27.68 -12.42
N VAL A 223 -4.31 -28.34 -11.43
CA VAL A 223 -2.95 -28.04 -10.99
C VAL A 223 -2.01 -29.09 -11.57
N ARG A 224 -0.92 -28.65 -12.21
CA ARG A 224 0.08 -29.55 -12.77
C ARG A 224 0.86 -30.26 -11.65
N LYS A 225 1.26 -31.51 -11.88
CA LYS A 225 2.21 -32.23 -11.01
C LYS A 225 3.56 -31.48 -10.95
N THR A 226 4.25 -31.61 -9.82
CA THR A 226 5.60 -31.07 -9.63
C THR A 226 6.60 -31.73 -10.57
N ARG A 227 7.76 -31.10 -10.78
CA ARG A 227 8.77 -31.65 -11.70
C ARG A 227 9.23 -33.06 -11.27
N ALA A 228 9.48 -33.27 -9.98
CA ALA A 228 9.86 -34.58 -9.45
C ALA A 228 8.77 -35.66 -9.66
N GLU A 229 7.49 -35.31 -9.44
CA GLU A 229 6.37 -36.23 -9.70
C GLU A 229 6.22 -36.57 -11.19
N LEU A 230 6.54 -35.64 -12.10
CA LEU A 230 6.50 -35.86 -13.55
C LEU A 230 7.66 -36.73 -14.04
N GLU A 231 8.87 -36.53 -13.49
CA GLU A 231 10.06 -37.32 -13.83
C GLU A 231 9.93 -38.78 -13.37
N ALA A 232 9.15 -39.03 -12.32
CA ALA A 232 8.83 -40.37 -11.84
C ALA A 232 7.73 -41.08 -12.65
N LEU A 233 7.10 -40.41 -13.63
CA LEU A 233 6.06 -41.04 -14.45
C LEU A 233 6.66 -41.99 -15.50
N PRO A 234 5.94 -43.06 -15.87
CA PRO A 234 6.32 -43.91 -16.98
C PRO A 234 6.49 -43.12 -18.29
N PRO A 235 7.42 -43.52 -19.17
CA PRO A 235 7.59 -42.91 -20.48
C PRO A 235 6.26 -42.92 -21.26
N GLY A 236 5.79 -41.74 -21.69
CA GLY A 236 4.54 -41.58 -22.44
C GLY A 236 3.26 -41.39 -21.61
N SER A 237 3.37 -41.28 -20.27
CA SER A 237 2.20 -41.00 -19.43
C SER A 237 1.62 -39.61 -19.70
N THR A 238 0.29 -39.53 -19.86
CA THR A 238 -0.46 -38.27 -20.03
C THR A 238 -1.04 -37.73 -18.72
N ASP A 239 -0.82 -38.43 -17.59
CA ASP A 239 -1.32 -38.04 -16.27
C ASP A 239 -0.44 -36.97 -15.62
N VAL A 240 -0.47 -35.77 -16.19
CA VAL A 240 0.35 -34.62 -15.78
C VAL A 240 -0.32 -33.75 -14.72
N TRP A 241 -1.54 -34.08 -14.29
CA TRP A 241 -2.38 -33.26 -13.41
C TRP A 241 -2.49 -33.85 -12.01
N LYS A 242 -2.54 -33.01 -10.98
CA LYS A 242 -2.81 -33.45 -9.60
C LYS A 242 -4.31 -33.71 -9.41
N ALA A 243 -4.62 -34.73 -8.61
CA ALA A 243 -5.98 -34.99 -8.17
C ALA A 243 -6.50 -33.82 -7.30
N ASN A 244 -7.68 -33.29 -7.65
CA ASN A 244 -8.36 -32.28 -6.87
C ASN A 244 -9.12 -32.91 -5.68
N PHE A 245 -9.74 -32.09 -4.81
CA PHE A 245 -10.45 -32.59 -3.64
C PHE A 245 -11.66 -33.46 -3.95
N VAL A 246 -12.36 -33.20 -5.07
CA VAL A 246 -13.51 -34.01 -5.51
C VAL A 246 -13.02 -35.40 -5.92
N GLN A 247 -11.97 -35.49 -6.73
CA GLN A 247 -11.38 -36.76 -7.16
C GLN A 247 -10.80 -37.56 -5.98
N LYS A 248 -10.19 -36.88 -5.01
CA LYS A 248 -9.71 -37.50 -3.77
C LYS A 248 -10.85 -38.04 -2.92
N TYR A 249 -11.98 -37.36 -2.91
CA TYR A 249 -13.19 -37.76 -2.20
C TYR A 249 -13.89 -38.94 -2.89
N GLU A 250 -13.95 -38.96 -4.22
CA GLU A 250 -14.44 -40.11 -5.00
C GLU A 250 -13.60 -41.36 -4.78
N ALA A 251 -12.28 -41.19 -4.64
CA ALA A 251 -11.33 -42.28 -4.35
C ALA A 251 -11.22 -42.64 -2.86
N ARG A 252 -12.09 -42.10 -1.98
CA ARG A 252 -12.02 -42.36 -0.54
C ARG A 252 -12.37 -43.80 -0.20
N LEU A 253 -11.90 -44.28 0.95
CA LEU A 253 -12.25 -45.61 1.44
C LEU A 253 -13.73 -45.68 1.86
N PRO A 254 -14.39 -46.83 1.72
CA PRO A 254 -15.81 -47.01 2.09
C PRO A 254 -16.12 -46.67 3.55
N THR A 255 -15.13 -46.71 4.45
CA THR A 255 -15.27 -46.29 5.85
C THR A 255 -15.63 -44.81 6.04
N LEU A 256 -15.50 -44.00 4.99
CA LEU A 256 -15.88 -42.58 4.96
C LEU A 256 -17.10 -42.33 4.06
N SER A 257 -17.94 -43.35 3.81
CA SER A 257 -19.15 -43.22 2.96
C SER A 257 -20.08 -42.12 3.44
N ASP A 258 -20.24 -41.99 4.75
CA ASP A 258 -21.22 -41.10 5.38
C ASP A 258 -20.69 -39.67 5.60
N VAL A 259 -19.41 -39.43 5.30
CA VAL A 259 -18.76 -38.13 5.46
C VAL A 259 -18.98 -37.32 4.19
N CYS A 260 -19.54 -36.12 4.28
CA CYS A 260 -19.70 -35.24 3.11
C CYS A 260 -18.38 -34.62 2.63
N LEU A 261 -18.35 -34.09 1.40
CA LEU A 261 -17.14 -33.50 0.80
C LEU A 261 -16.56 -32.34 1.63
N ALA A 262 -17.42 -31.49 2.19
CA ALA A 262 -17.00 -30.36 3.02
C ALA A 262 -16.27 -30.84 4.29
N ASP A 263 -16.82 -31.85 4.97
CA ASP A 263 -16.21 -32.44 6.15
C ASP A 263 -14.93 -33.19 5.83
N PHE A 264 -14.91 -33.91 4.71
CA PHE A 264 -13.71 -34.58 4.22
C PHE A 264 -12.57 -33.58 3.99
N ALA A 265 -12.83 -32.50 3.23
CA ALA A 265 -11.82 -31.49 2.93
C ALA A 265 -11.36 -30.72 4.18
N SER A 266 -12.26 -30.46 5.13
CA SER A 266 -11.96 -29.71 6.34
C SER A 266 -11.27 -30.55 7.41
N LYS A 267 -11.74 -31.78 7.66
CA LYS A 267 -11.34 -32.58 8.84
C LYS A 267 -10.30 -33.64 8.51
N TYR A 268 -10.11 -34.03 7.25
CA TYR A 268 -9.23 -35.15 6.90
C TYR A 268 -8.00 -34.72 6.10
N GLN A 269 -6.90 -35.45 6.29
CA GLN A 269 -5.66 -35.28 5.54
C GLN A 269 -5.05 -36.65 5.18
N PRO A 270 -4.31 -36.77 4.06
CA PRO A 270 -3.66 -38.02 3.71
C PRO A 270 -2.59 -38.40 4.75
N ALA A 271 -2.56 -39.67 5.14
CA ALA A 271 -1.47 -40.21 5.94
C ALA A 271 -0.17 -40.24 5.11
N LYS A 272 0.97 -39.98 5.75
CA LYS A 272 2.27 -40.04 5.05
C LYS A 272 2.52 -41.47 4.56
N GLY A 273 2.61 -41.65 3.24
CA GLY A 273 2.98 -42.92 2.60
C GLY A 273 1.86 -43.96 2.46
N ASP A 274 0.59 -43.59 2.70
CA ASP A 274 -0.56 -44.49 2.56
C ASP A 274 -1.73 -43.74 1.88
N CYS A 275 -2.63 -44.48 1.22
CA CYS A 275 -3.87 -43.95 0.63
C CYS A 275 -4.96 -43.68 1.69
N ARG A 276 -4.66 -43.88 2.97
CA ARG A 276 -5.58 -43.68 4.09
C ARG A 276 -5.65 -42.21 4.50
N TYR A 277 -6.83 -41.78 4.92
CA TYR A 277 -7.08 -40.45 5.45
C TYR A 277 -7.20 -40.50 6.98
N VAL A 278 -6.56 -39.55 7.66
CA VAL A 278 -6.62 -39.39 9.11
C VAL A 278 -7.22 -38.04 9.49
N LEU A 279 -7.79 -37.95 10.68
CA LEU A 279 -8.31 -36.69 11.20
C LEU A 279 -7.17 -35.69 11.44
N ARG A 280 -7.41 -34.44 11.03
CA ARG A 280 -6.55 -33.30 11.32
C ARG A 280 -6.69 -32.93 12.79
N VAL A 281 -5.58 -32.49 13.39
CA VAL A 281 -5.59 -31.94 14.76
C VAL A 281 -6.45 -30.68 14.84
N ARG A 282 -6.49 -29.88 13.76
CA ARG A 282 -7.36 -28.71 13.62
C ARG A 282 -8.05 -28.75 12.25
N PRO A 283 -9.37 -28.55 12.16
CA PRO A 283 -10.05 -28.50 10.88
C PRO A 283 -9.57 -27.32 10.02
N ALA A 284 -9.28 -27.60 8.76
CA ALA A 284 -8.93 -26.63 7.74
C ALA A 284 -10.16 -25.76 7.38
N VAL A 285 -9.89 -24.50 7.03
CA VAL A 285 -10.91 -23.60 6.47
C VAL A 285 -11.08 -23.97 5.00
N ILE A 286 -12.30 -24.28 4.60
CA ILE A 286 -12.61 -24.56 3.20
C ILE A 286 -12.99 -23.26 2.48
N LEU A 287 -12.43 -23.05 1.31
CA LEU A 287 -12.86 -22.06 0.33
C LEU A 287 -13.50 -22.79 -0.85
N TYR A 288 -14.53 -22.20 -1.42
CA TYR A 288 -15.25 -22.71 -2.57
C TYR A 288 -15.83 -21.53 -3.36
N ARG A 289 -16.48 -21.79 -4.51
CA ARG A 289 -16.89 -20.71 -5.42
C ARG A 289 -17.93 -19.77 -4.81
N GLY A 290 -18.92 -20.31 -4.09
CA GLY A 290 -19.87 -19.50 -3.31
C GLY A 290 -20.89 -18.79 -4.21
N TYR A 291 -21.67 -19.55 -4.97
CA TYR A 291 -22.69 -18.98 -5.86
C TYR A 291 -23.75 -18.21 -5.05
N ASN A 292 -24.23 -17.09 -5.59
CA ASN A 292 -25.25 -16.28 -4.92
C ASN A 292 -26.65 -16.75 -5.32
N PRO A 293 -27.51 -17.17 -4.37
CA PRO A 293 -28.86 -17.64 -4.67
C PRO A 293 -29.75 -16.57 -5.32
N GLY A 294 -29.46 -15.28 -5.17
CA GLY A 294 -30.21 -14.20 -5.82
C GLY A 294 -29.95 -14.09 -7.33
N ASN A 295 -28.83 -14.61 -7.82
CA ASN A 295 -28.42 -14.48 -9.22
C ASN A 295 -28.44 -15.82 -9.97
N ASP A 296 -28.08 -16.92 -9.29
CA ASP A 296 -27.94 -18.25 -9.89
C ASP A 296 -28.30 -19.34 -8.87
N VAL A 297 -29.60 -19.59 -8.74
CA VAL A 297 -30.16 -20.57 -7.80
C VAL A 297 -29.70 -21.99 -8.15
N GLU A 298 -29.61 -22.32 -9.43
CA GLU A 298 -29.26 -23.68 -9.87
C GLU A 298 -27.83 -24.03 -9.47
N SER A 299 -26.86 -23.16 -9.78
CA SER A 299 -25.48 -23.38 -9.37
C SER A 299 -25.31 -23.36 -7.85
N TYR A 300 -26.06 -22.51 -7.14
CA TYR A 300 -26.09 -22.50 -5.68
C TYR A 300 -26.57 -23.83 -5.11
N MET A 301 -27.70 -24.37 -5.59
CA MET A 301 -28.22 -25.66 -5.11
C MET A 301 -27.26 -26.81 -5.45
N ARG A 302 -26.74 -26.84 -6.68
CA ARG A 302 -25.75 -27.85 -7.10
C ARG A 302 -24.51 -27.84 -6.23
N GLU A 303 -23.99 -26.65 -5.91
CA GLU A 303 -22.83 -26.47 -5.03
C GLU A 303 -23.10 -27.01 -3.61
N ASN A 304 -24.27 -26.72 -3.05
CA ASN A 304 -24.65 -27.21 -1.71
C ASN A 304 -24.82 -28.74 -1.69
N VAL A 305 -25.46 -29.31 -2.72
CA VAL A 305 -25.57 -30.76 -2.84
C VAL A 305 -24.17 -31.40 -2.91
N LEU A 306 -23.28 -30.88 -3.76
CA LEU A 306 -21.92 -31.38 -3.89
C LEU A 306 -21.12 -31.31 -2.57
N LEU A 307 -21.31 -30.26 -1.76
CA LEU A 307 -20.55 -30.08 -0.52
C LEU A 307 -21.09 -30.93 0.64
N TYR A 308 -22.42 -31.04 0.77
CA TYR A 308 -23.06 -31.53 1.99
C TYR A 308 -23.79 -32.86 1.84
N VAL A 309 -24.03 -33.33 0.62
CA VAL A 309 -24.61 -34.67 0.38
C VAL A 309 -23.47 -35.64 0.06
N PRO A 310 -23.30 -36.73 0.83
CA PRO A 310 -22.31 -37.75 0.50
C PRO A 310 -22.62 -38.45 -0.84
N PHE A 311 -21.58 -38.70 -1.64
CA PHE A 311 -21.65 -39.39 -2.94
C PHE A 311 -20.45 -40.28 -3.20
#